data_AF-R4YWJ5-F1
#
_entry.id   AF-R4YWJ5-F1
#
_cell.length_a   1.000
_cell.length_b   1.000
_cell.length_c   1.000
_cell.angle_alpha   90.00
_cell.angle_beta   90.00
_cell.angle_gamma   90.00
#
_symmetry.space_group_name_H-M   'P 1'
#
loop_
_entity.id
_entity.type
_entity.pdbx_description
1 polymer ?
#
loop_
_entity_poly.entity_id
_entity_poly.type
_entity_poly.pdbx_seq_one_letter_code
_entity_poly.pdbx_strand_id
1 'polypeptide(L)'
;MKMLRNSTCFRARRSAARNRNRLVTRVARPRRASGFTLIESLVSVMITSMVVVGLMGGVMTALKSSALQRRAATSEVVISNFSESFADVPYVACATIQDYNDAIDAVATPDGFRVAVTDVSFWDEGSTNPATFKGQDECTSAEADTGLQKIEYSVTTDADDGPEVRKHSILKRFDGTLSDLYEQVPAGAVRCNVTADRDTFLDEADADANHGGEVSMDVAGIAGSERQGLVHFDLDPANAKCDNGDGIPVGMSVRSVEMRLYTWQVTGSPDCALACKHTLGRVTDDWKEDTATWADPPAVDPNGTIPFKHGTGSGDYSPRHQVITDGNLLNQVSLYYQAPLVNFGWSIQQDCGASAADCEAPAPGFRMRTREWPNVSQRPTLSIVFQPNNDPGMQLQNVRYATCASIENGGVDGGRGIVSFGCAGRPDQLWLHTPGQASGEGQFESVTALGCIQPAVSNVQVQGCSNGAVGQRWERFGRAIRSQNNPTLCLAATSGKHGSAVGVQTCNGTTEQQWVVGPPPTSAPSPAVRLTALDAAGKATGGCADVEVRQGTKPYNRFAYEERPAQTFPCLGATRLAQQWNLGPDGRLVNRQFPAACLGITKKTTPNRVIAEQCA
;
A
#
# COMPACT_ATOMS: atom_id res chain seq x y z
N MET A 1 -25.06 33.70 -44.29
CA MET A 1 -26.49 33.33 -44.07
C MET A 1 -26.85 33.82 -42.65
N LYS A 2 -27.92 34.58 -42.35
CA LYS A 2 -29.40 34.39 -42.51
C LYS A 2 -29.88 33.11 -41.78
N MET A 3 -30.88 33.09 -40.88
CA MET A 3 -32.04 33.99 -40.57
C MET A 3 -32.39 34.02 -39.05
N LEU A 4 -32.85 35.14 -38.45
CA LEU A 4 -34.25 35.55 -38.04
C LEU A 4 -34.92 34.70 -36.90
N ARG A 5 -35.79 35.18 -35.97
CA ARG A 5 -36.52 36.47 -35.83
C ARG A 5 -37.12 36.75 -34.41
N ASN A 6 -37.34 38.04 -34.15
CA ASN A 6 -38.03 38.80 -33.08
C ASN A 6 -39.28 38.28 -32.32
N SER A 7 -39.31 38.62 -31.01
CA SER A 7 -40.26 39.50 -30.27
C SER A 7 -41.77 39.55 -30.59
N THR A 8 -42.63 39.50 -29.55
CA THR A 8 -43.77 40.43 -29.39
C THR A 8 -44.21 40.58 -27.91
N CYS A 9 -45.35 41.20 -27.59
CA CYS A 9 -45.71 41.68 -26.23
C CYS A 9 -47.24 41.81 -25.99
N PHE A 10 -47.64 42.24 -24.77
CA PHE A 10 -48.97 42.68 -24.27
C PHE A 10 -50.09 41.63 -24.03
N ARG A 11 -50.64 41.64 -22.80
CA ARG A 11 -51.98 42.25 -22.53
C ARG A 11 -52.32 42.38 -21.03
N ALA A 12 -53.26 43.26 -20.72
CA ALA A 12 -53.75 43.53 -19.37
C ALA A 12 -55.27 43.80 -19.36
N ARG A 13 -55.82 43.80 -18.14
CA ARG A 13 -57.09 44.40 -17.67
C ARG A 13 -58.43 43.64 -17.82
N ARG A 14 -59.03 43.46 -16.63
CA ARG A 14 -60.40 43.84 -16.20
C ARG A 14 -61.62 43.19 -16.89
N SER A 15 -62.56 42.79 -16.04
CA SER A 15 -63.98 43.02 -16.25
C SER A 15 -64.56 43.67 -14.99
N ALA A 16 -65.35 44.74 -15.16
CA ALA A 16 -65.99 45.45 -14.07
C ALA A 16 -67.37 45.91 -14.53
N ALA A 17 -68.42 45.58 -13.76
CA ALA A 17 -69.79 46.01 -14.03
C ALA A 17 -70.48 46.51 -12.74
N ARG A 18 -70.57 47.85 -12.65
CA ARG A 18 -71.60 48.61 -11.91
C ARG A 18 -73.00 48.28 -12.53
N ASN A 19 -74.18 48.50 -11.94
CA ASN A 19 -74.56 49.38 -10.83
C ASN A 19 -76.02 49.13 -10.32
N ARG A 20 -76.30 49.60 -9.09
CA ARG A 20 -77.53 50.32 -8.62
C ARG A 20 -78.92 49.66 -8.37
N ASN A 21 -79.47 50.11 -7.23
CA ASN A 21 -80.88 50.36 -6.85
C ASN A 21 -81.76 49.13 -6.52
N ARG A 22 -82.38 48.99 -5.33
CA ARG A 22 -83.19 49.96 -4.56
C ARG A 22 -83.23 49.66 -3.06
N LEU A 23 -83.45 50.69 -2.23
CA LEU A 23 -83.98 50.56 -0.87
C LEU A 23 -85.46 50.14 -0.90
N VAL A 24 -85.84 49.13 -0.13
CA VAL A 24 -87.22 48.87 0.29
C VAL A 24 -87.22 48.48 1.78
N THR A 25 -87.69 49.38 2.62
CA THR A 25 -88.00 49.12 4.03
C THR A 25 -89.29 48.33 4.14
N ARG A 26 -89.25 47.09 4.66
CA ARG A 26 -90.43 46.44 5.27
C ARG A 26 -90.08 45.61 6.50
N VAL A 27 -90.51 46.15 7.64
CA VAL A 27 -91.23 45.47 8.74
C VAL A 27 -90.73 44.08 9.16
N ALA A 28 -90.15 44.03 10.36
CA ALA A 28 -89.88 42.78 11.06
C ALA A 28 -91.16 41.95 11.29
N ARG A 29 -91.08 40.65 11.04
CA ARG A 29 -91.94 39.64 11.68
C ARG A 29 -91.06 38.75 12.56
N PRO A 30 -91.57 38.29 13.71
CA PRO A 30 -90.72 37.80 14.78
C PRO A 30 -90.06 36.46 14.45
N ARG A 31 -88.80 36.32 14.88
CA ARG A 31 -88.15 35.01 15.04
C ARG A 31 -89.08 34.11 15.86
N ARG A 32 -89.59 33.02 15.27
CA ARG A 32 -89.82 31.82 16.05
C ARG A 32 -88.45 31.25 16.38
N ALA A 33 -87.97 31.56 17.58
CA ALA A 33 -86.92 30.75 18.18
C ALA A 33 -87.55 29.38 18.49
N SER A 34 -87.38 28.43 17.57
CA SER A 34 -87.36 27.03 17.97
C SER A 34 -86.24 26.91 18.99
N GLY A 35 -86.59 26.66 20.25
CA GLY A 35 -85.59 26.45 21.29
C GLY A 35 -84.78 25.21 20.91
N PHE A 36 -83.52 25.43 20.52
CA PHE A 36 -82.55 24.35 20.34
C PHE A 36 -82.56 23.53 21.62
N THR A 37 -82.83 22.23 21.49
CA THR A 37 -82.81 21.36 22.65
C THR A 37 -81.37 21.33 23.21
N LEU A 38 -81.21 21.21 24.53
CA LEU A 38 -79.89 21.29 25.16
C LEU A 38 -78.92 20.22 24.58
N ILE A 39 -79.46 19.08 24.17
CA ILE A 39 -78.74 18.01 23.46
C ILE A 39 -78.29 18.40 22.05
N GLU A 40 -79.09 19.16 21.29
CA GLU A 40 -78.75 19.62 19.93
C GLU A 40 -77.57 20.60 19.95
N SER A 41 -77.56 21.52 20.93
CA SER A 41 -76.42 22.43 21.15
C SER A 41 -75.16 21.67 21.58
N LEU A 42 -75.27 20.69 22.48
CA LEU A 42 -74.14 19.86 22.91
C LEU A 42 -73.57 19.02 21.77
N VAL A 43 -74.43 18.38 20.97
CA VAL A 43 -74.01 17.58 19.80
C VAL A 43 -73.36 18.46 18.74
N SER A 44 -73.89 19.66 18.48
CA SER A 44 -73.27 20.63 17.55
C SER A 44 -71.86 21.05 18.00
N VAL A 45 -71.68 21.37 19.29
CA VAL A 45 -70.36 21.70 19.85
C VAL A 45 -69.41 20.50 19.80
N MET A 46 -69.89 19.29 20.12
CA MET A 46 -69.10 18.06 20.07
C MET A 46 -68.60 17.76 18.64
N ILE A 47 -69.50 17.80 17.65
CA ILE A 47 -69.16 17.58 16.24
C ILE A 47 -68.17 18.65 15.75
N THR A 48 -68.44 19.94 16.04
CA THR A 48 -67.56 21.03 15.63
C THR A 48 -66.17 20.91 16.25
N SER A 49 -66.09 20.50 17.52
CA SER A 49 -64.81 20.26 18.20
C SER A 49 -64.05 19.08 17.60
N MET A 50 -64.74 17.97 17.29
CA MET A 50 -64.14 16.82 16.61
C MET A 50 -63.62 17.17 15.22
N VAL A 51 -64.36 17.97 14.45
CA VAL A 51 -63.93 18.46 13.12
C VAL A 51 -62.70 19.36 13.23
N VAL A 52 -62.67 20.30 14.18
CA VAL A 52 -61.52 21.20 14.37
C VAL A 52 -60.27 20.42 14.78
N VAL A 53 -60.38 19.48 15.72
CA VAL A 53 -59.26 18.62 16.14
C VAL A 53 -58.78 17.72 14.98
N GLY A 54 -59.71 17.14 14.21
CA GLY A 54 -59.38 16.34 13.03
C GLY A 54 -58.65 17.14 11.95
N LEU A 55 -59.08 18.37 11.68
CA LEU A 55 -58.41 19.27 10.73
C LEU A 55 -57.02 19.69 11.22
N MET A 56 -56.87 20.05 12.50
CA MET A 56 -55.57 20.38 13.08
C MET A 56 -54.60 19.18 13.04
N GLY A 57 -55.07 17.98 13.39
CA GLY A 57 -54.29 16.75 13.27
C GLY A 57 -53.86 16.45 11.83
N GLY A 58 -54.76 16.63 10.86
CA GLY A 58 -54.47 16.48 9.44
C GLY A 58 -53.40 17.46 8.93
N VAL A 59 -53.51 18.75 9.28
CA VAL A 59 -52.51 19.77 8.92
C VAL A 59 -51.15 19.48 9.56
N MET A 60 -51.11 19.14 10.85
CA MET A 60 -49.86 18.81 11.55
C MET A 60 -49.17 17.59 10.93
N THR A 61 -49.95 16.57 10.54
CA THR A 61 -49.47 15.37 9.86
C THR A 61 -48.92 15.69 8.46
N ALA A 62 -49.61 16.53 7.69
CA ALA A 62 -49.17 16.96 6.37
C ALA A 62 -47.86 17.77 6.43
N LEU A 63 -47.71 18.65 7.43
CA LEU A 63 -46.47 19.41 7.65
C LEU A 63 -45.29 18.50 8.03
N LYS A 64 -45.48 17.54 8.96
CA LYS A 64 -44.43 16.55 9.29
C LYS A 64 -44.07 15.68 8.09
N SER A 65 -45.07 15.20 7.33
CA SER A 65 -44.84 14.42 6.10
C SER A 65 -44.04 15.20 5.05
N SER A 66 -44.39 16.46 4.81
CA SER A 66 -43.65 17.32 3.86
C SER A 66 -42.20 17.59 4.32
N ALA A 67 -41.98 17.80 5.62
CA ALA A 67 -40.64 17.96 6.18
C ALA A 67 -39.79 16.69 6.01
N LEU A 68 -40.36 15.52 6.31
CA LEU A 68 -39.70 14.22 6.10
C LEU A 68 -39.37 13.97 4.63
N GLN A 69 -40.31 14.20 3.72
CA GLN A 69 -40.09 14.00 2.28
C GLN A 69 -39.00 14.93 1.73
N ARG A 70 -38.95 16.19 2.19
CA ARG A 70 -37.89 17.13 1.80
C ARG A 70 -36.52 16.68 2.32
N ARG A 71 -36.42 16.26 3.59
CA ARG A 71 -35.19 15.71 4.18
C ARG A 71 -34.71 14.46 3.46
N ALA A 72 -35.64 13.56 3.11
CA ALA A 72 -35.34 12.35 2.35
C ALA A 72 -34.71 12.68 0.98
N ALA A 73 -35.33 13.57 0.21
CA ALA A 73 -34.83 13.99 -1.09
C ALA A 73 -33.48 14.74 -1.00
N THR A 74 -33.28 15.58 0.02
CA THR A 74 -31.97 16.25 0.22
C THR A 74 -30.89 15.25 0.63
N SER A 75 -31.21 14.28 1.48
CA SER A 75 -30.26 13.22 1.86
C SER A 75 -29.83 12.36 0.67
N GLU A 76 -30.75 12.09 -0.26
CA GLU A 76 -30.47 11.32 -1.49
C GLU A 76 -29.54 12.09 -2.45
N VAL A 77 -29.69 13.41 -2.56
CA VAL A 77 -28.72 14.27 -3.28
C VAL A 77 -27.36 14.28 -2.59
N VAL A 78 -27.30 14.35 -1.25
CA VAL A 78 -26.04 14.26 -0.50
C VAL A 78 -25.36 12.90 -0.73
N ILE A 79 -26.12 11.80 -0.72
CA ILE A 79 -25.61 10.46 -1.03
C ILE A 79 -25.03 10.40 -2.46
N SER A 80 -25.71 10.97 -3.47
CA SER A 80 -25.23 10.98 -4.85
C SER A 80 -23.94 11.78 -5.01
N ASN A 81 -23.94 13.03 -4.53
CA ASN A 81 -22.76 13.91 -4.62
C ASN A 81 -21.56 13.34 -3.84
N PHE A 82 -21.83 12.68 -2.71
CA PHE A 82 -20.82 11.96 -1.95
C PHE A 82 -20.25 10.79 -2.75
N SER A 83 -21.10 9.92 -3.33
CA SER A 83 -20.63 8.79 -4.15
C SER A 83 -19.79 9.24 -5.35
N GLU A 84 -20.15 10.35 -5.99
CA GLU A 84 -19.41 10.93 -7.11
C GLU A 84 -18.04 11.47 -6.66
N SER A 85 -17.98 12.25 -5.57
CA SER A 85 -16.70 12.81 -5.06
C SER A 85 -15.81 11.76 -4.39
N PHE A 86 -16.39 10.74 -3.75
CA PHE A 86 -15.66 9.61 -3.17
C PHE A 86 -15.08 8.67 -4.23
N ALA A 87 -15.54 8.75 -5.49
CA ALA A 87 -14.93 8.04 -6.60
C ALA A 87 -13.48 8.49 -6.85
N ASP A 88 -13.15 9.76 -6.59
CA ASP A 88 -11.83 10.37 -6.82
C ASP A 88 -10.86 10.25 -5.61
N VAL A 89 -11.34 9.81 -4.44
CA VAL A 89 -10.49 9.56 -3.25
C VAL A 89 -9.49 8.44 -3.55
N PRO A 90 -8.18 8.54 -3.21
CA PRO A 90 -7.25 7.45 -3.46
C PRO A 90 -7.67 6.11 -2.84
N TYR A 91 -7.33 5.00 -3.51
CA TYR A 91 -7.52 3.66 -2.95
C TYR A 91 -6.42 3.35 -1.95
N VAL A 92 -6.80 2.84 -0.78
CA VAL A 92 -5.86 2.43 0.27
C VAL A 92 -5.92 0.91 0.44
N ALA A 93 -4.79 0.22 0.28
CA ALA A 93 -4.73 -1.23 0.48
C ALA A 93 -4.82 -1.60 1.98
N CYS A 94 -5.67 -2.57 2.33
CA CYS A 94 -6.09 -2.85 3.72
C CYS A 94 -6.59 -1.61 4.49
N ALA A 95 -7.33 -0.73 3.81
CA ALA A 95 -7.91 0.48 4.40
C ALA A 95 -8.68 0.22 5.70
N THR A 96 -8.44 1.10 6.67
CA THR A 96 -9.27 1.23 7.85
C THR A 96 -10.43 2.17 7.61
N ILE A 97 -11.45 2.10 8.47
CA ILE A 97 -12.51 3.11 8.57
C ILE A 97 -11.94 4.54 8.69
N GLN A 98 -10.78 4.72 9.34
CA GLN A 98 -10.18 6.05 9.53
C GLN A 98 -9.55 6.60 8.25
N ASP A 99 -8.85 5.78 7.46
CA ASP A 99 -8.14 6.23 6.25
C ASP A 99 -9.11 6.89 5.25
N TYR A 100 -10.32 6.34 5.13
CA TYR A 100 -11.36 6.95 4.31
C TYR A 100 -12.09 8.11 5.02
N ASN A 101 -12.28 8.10 6.34
CA ASN A 101 -12.87 9.25 7.04
C ASN A 101 -11.99 10.51 6.93
N ASP A 102 -10.67 10.37 7.03
CA ASP A 102 -9.73 11.48 6.84
C ASP A 102 -9.84 12.08 5.42
N ALA A 103 -10.12 11.25 4.41
CA ALA A 103 -10.40 11.71 3.05
C ALA A 103 -11.81 12.35 2.89
N ILE A 104 -12.81 11.93 3.69
CA ILE A 104 -14.14 12.53 3.70
C ILE A 104 -14.10 13.95 4.27
N ASP A 105 -13.27 14.24 5.27
CA ASP A 105 -13.13 15.59 5.84
C ASP A 105 -12.59 16.61 4.81
N ALA A 106 -11.97 16.15 3.72
CA ALA A 106 -11.58 16.98 2.57
C ALA A 106 -12.73 17.24 1.56
N VAL A 107 -13.81 16.46 1.61
CA VAL A 107 -14.99 16.58 0.74
C VAL A 107 -16.03 17.47 1.43
N ALA A 108 -16.38 18.60 0.80
CA ALA A 108 -17.31 19.58 1.38
C ALA A 108 -18.74 19.03 1.54
N THR A 109 -19.10 18.58 2.75
CA THR A 109 -20.47 18.18 3.10
C THR A 109 -21.36 19.41 3.33
N PRO A 110 -22.61 19.45 2.82
CA PRO A 110 -23.53 20.57 3.08
C PRO A 110 -23.92 20.74 4.56
N ASP A 111 -24.12 21.98 4.98
CA ASP A 111 -24.51 22.33 6.36
C ASP A 111 -25.71 21.50 6.88
N GLY A 112 -25.56 20.93 8.09
CA GLY A 112 -26.57 20.10 8.75
C GLY A 112 -26.55 18.61 8.36
N PHE A 113 -25.62 18.20 7.50
CA PHE A 113 -25.33 16.81 7.16
C PHE A 113 -23.93 16.44 7.63
N ARG A 114 -23.78 15.25 8.22
CA ARG A 114 -22.47 14.60 8.42
C ARG A 114 -22.42 13.28 7.67
N VAL A 115 -21.28 12.96 7.08
CA VAL A 115 -21.01 11.67 6.46
C VAL A 115 -19.88 10.99 7.23
N ALA A 116 -19.98 9.68 7.44
CA ALA A 116 -18.92 8.89 8.06
C ALA A 116 -18.92 7.47 7.51
N VAL A 117 -17.74 6.94 7.17
CA VAL A 117 -17.53 5.51 6.95
C VAL A 117 -17.84 4.76 8.24
N THR A 118 -18.60 3.68 8.11
CA THR A 118 -19.03 2.82 9.21
C THR A 118 -18.47 1.40 9.14
N ASP A 119 -18.07 0.94 7.95
CA ASP A 119 -17.41 -0.35 7.75
C ASP A 119 -16.55 -0.34 6.48
N VAL A 120 -15.47 -1.12 6.48
CA VAL A 120 -14.62 -1.38 5.31
C VAL A 120 -14.44 -2.89 5.20
N SER A 121 -14.82 -3.44 4.06
CA SER A 121 -14.80 -4.88 3.82
C SER A 121 -14.14 -5.20 2.48
N PHE A 122 -13.39 -6.30 2.44
CA PHE A 122 -12.45 -6.66 1.38
C PHE A 122 -12.99 -7.83 0.57
N TRP A 123 -12.80 -7.82 -0.74
CA TRP A 123 -13.32 -8.89 -1.57
C TRP A 123 -12.71 -10.26 -1.24
N ASP A 124 -13.55 -11.29 -1.14
CA ASP A 124 -13.10 -12.65 -0.88
C ASP A 124 -12.92 -13.43 -2.20
N GLU A 125 -11.67 -13.51 -2.67
CA GLU A 125 -11.26 -14.34 -3.81
C GLU A 125 -11.69 -15.82 -3.70
N GLY A 126 -11.85 -16.34 -2.47
CA GLY A 126 -12.28 -17.71 -2.22
C GLY A 126 -13.80 -17.93 -2.22
N SER A 127 -14.59 -16.87 -2.43
CA SER A 127 -16.04 -16.93 -2.28
C SER A 127 -16.76 -17.51 -3.50
N THR A 128 -17.56 -18.54 -3.27
CA THR A 128 -18.42 -19.14 -4.29
C THR A 128 -19.81 -18.51 -4.28
N ASN A 129 -20.33 -18.19 -5.47
CA ASN A 129 -21.60 -17.52 -5.75
C ASN A 129 -22.74 -17.76 -4.71
N PRO A 130 -23.27 -16.71 -4.03
CA PRO A 130 -22.93 -15.30 -4.18
C PRO A 130 -21.56 -14.98 -3.59
N ALA A 131 -20.77 -14.18 -4.31
CA ALA A 131 -19.48 -13.74 -3.83
C ALA A 131 -19.62 -12.82 -2.60
N THR A 132 -18.63 -12.89 -1.70
CA THR A 132 -18.67 -12.26 -0.37
C THR A 132 -17.53 -11.29 -0.15
N PHE A 133 -17.70 -10.42 0.84
CA PHE A 133 -16.63 -9.58 1.38
C PHE A 133 -16.29 -10.03 2.80
N LYS A 134 -14.99 -10.02 3.13
CA LYS A 134 -14.42 -10.27 4.45
C LYS A 134 -14.31 -8.98 5.25
N GLY A 135 -14.33 -9.10 6.58
CA GLY A 135 -14.23 -7.93 7.46
C GLY A 135 -12.84 -7.30 7.45
N GLN A 136 -12.74 -6.04 7.90
CA GLN A 136 -11.47 -5.31 7.97
C GLN A 136 -10.36 -6.07 8.71
N ASP A 137 -10.72 -6.76 9.81
CA ASP A 137 -9.81 -7.53 10.65
C ASP A 137 -9.18 -8.75 9.95
N GLU A 138 -9.67 -9.14 8.77
CA GLU A 138 -9.14 -10.25 7.97
C GLU A 138 -8.09 -9.81 6.94
N CYS A 139 -7.91 -8.49 6.71
CA CYS A 139 -6.90 -7.95 5.81
C CYS A 139 -5.51 -7.95 6.47
N THR A 140 -4.83 -9.10 6.44
CA THR A 140 -3.58 -9.31 7.19
C THR A 140 -2.31 -8.64 6.61
N SER A 141 -2.35 -8.25 5.34
CA SER A 141 -1.29 -7.53 4.61
C SER A 141 -1.89 -6.96 3.32
N ALA A 142 -1.30 -5.93 2.70
CA ALA A 142 -1.81 -5.39 1.43
C ALA A 142 -1.81 -6.43 0.30
N GLU A 143 -0.94 -7.45 0.36
CA GLU A 143 -0.94 -8.61 -0.54
C GLU A 143 -2.22 -9.47 -0.40
N ALA A 144 -2.94 -9.37 0.72
CA ALA A 144 -4.24 -10.00 0.93
C ALA A 144 -5.41 -9.11 0.47
N ASP A 145 -5.17 -7.87 0.06
CA ASP A 145 -6.18 -6.99 -0.52
C ASP A 145 -6.21 -7.18 -2.03
N THR A 146 -7.34 -7.67 -2.56
CA THR A 146 -7.49 -8.04 -3.96
C THR A 146 -7.81 -6.82 -4.85
N GLY A 147 -7.65 -5.58 -4.38
CA GLY A 147 -7.95 -4.38 -5.16
C GLY A 147 -9.44 -4.05 -5.30
N LEU A 148 -10.32 -4.67 -4.48
CA LEU A 148 -11.75 -4.39 -4.44
C LEU A 148 -12.26 -4.38 -3.01
N GLN A 149 -12.80 -3.23 -2.59
CA GLN A 149 -13.37 -3.01 -1.27
C GLN A 149 -14.83 -2.59 -1.39
N LYS A 150 -15.64 -2.96 -0.40
CA LYS A 150 -16.97 -2.41 -0.16
C LYS A 150 -16.89 -1.53 1.07
N ILE A 151 -17.14 -0.23 0.86
CA ILE A 151 -17.15 0.80 1.88
C ILE A 151 -18.60 1.05 2.28
N GLU A 152 -18.97 0.74 3.52
CA GLU A 152 -20.27 1.16 4.06
C GLU A 152 -20.11 2.50 4.77
N TYR A 153 -21.00 3.44 4.47
CA TYR A 153 -21.01 4.76 5.08
C TYR A 153 -22.41 5.16 5.51
N SER A 154 -22.48 6.13 6.41
CA SER A 154 -23.75 6.70 6.88
C SER A 154 -23.79 8.20 6.65
N VAL A 155 -24.93 8.66 6.14
CA VAL A 155 -25.29 10.08 6.11
C VAL A 155 -26.24 10.32 7.27
N THR A 156 -25.86 11.19 8.21
CA THR A 156 -26.72 11.63 9.30
C THR A 156 -27.14 13.07 9.12
N THR A 157 -28.43 13.35 9.33
CA THR A 157 -28.96 14.71 9.41
C THR A 157 -29.23 15.08 10.85
N ASP A 158 -28.81 16.27 11.28
CA ASP A 158 -29.17 16.78 12.59
C ASP A 158 -30.54 17.47 12.52
N ALA A 159 -31.49 16.98 13.32
CA ALA A 159 -32.86 17.45 13.33
C ALA A 159 -33.44 17.52 14.76
N ASP A 160 -34.37 18.46 14.98
CA ASP A 160 -34.95 18.75 16.30
C ASP A 160 -35.74 17.56 16.90
N ASP A 161 -36.27 16.67 16.06
CA ASP A 161 -36.98 15.43 16.45
C ASP A 161 -36.00 14.25 16.68
N GLY A 162 -34.68 14.45 16.56
CA GLY A 162 -33.62 13.43 16.66
C GLY A 162 -32.90 13.15 15.32
N PRO A 163 -31.67 12.59 15.34
CA PRO A 163 -30.87 12.39 14.13
C PRO A 163 -31.42 11.28 13.21
N GLU A 164 -31.64 11.59 11.93
CA GLU A 164 -31.97 10.59 10.90
C GLU A 164 -30.66 10.07 10.30
N VAL A 165 -30.39 8.77 10.44
CA VAL A 165 -29.20 8.08 9.90
C VAL A 165 -29.62 7.20 8.72
N ARG A 166 -28.99 7.41 7.55
CA ARG A 166 -29.14 6.55 6.37
C ARG A 166 -27.83 5.85 6.08
N LYS A 167 -27.86 4.52 5.95
CA LYS A 167 -26.69 3.73 5.53
C LYS A 167 -26.70 3.51 4.02
N HIS A 168 -25.53 3.54 3.41
CA HIS A 168 -25.31 3.19 2.01
C HIS A 168 -23.96 2.48 1.86
N SER A 169 -23.70 1.91 0.68
CA SER A 169 -22.41 1.27 0.39
C SER A 169 -21.95 1.57 -1.02
N ILE A 170 -20.66 1.85 -1.18
CA ILE A 170 -20.00 2.02 -2.48
C ILE A 170 -18.90 0.96 -2.64
N LEU A 171 -18.70 0.49 -3.88
CA LEU A 171 -17.55 -0.35 -4.21
C LEU A 171 -16.38 0.54 -4.58
N LYS A 172 -15.33 0.54 -3.74
CA LYS A 172 -14.07 1.21 -4.04
C LYS A 172 -13.15 0.21 -4.73
N ARG A 173 -12.69 0.56 -5.93
CA ARG A 173 -11.81 -0.25 -6.77
C ARG A 173 -10.42 0.34 -6.74
N PHE A 174 -9.40 -0.50 -6.82
CA PHE A 174 -8.03 -0.03 -7.02
C PHE A 174 -7.96 0.65 -8.39
N ASP A 175 -7.72 1.95 -8.35
CA ASP A 175 -7.78 2.91 -9.45
C ASP A 175 -6.39 3.29 -9.98
N GLY A 176 -5.34 2.66 -9.44
CA GLY A 176 -3.97 3.01 -9.74
C GLY A 176 -3.58 4.40 -9.23
N THR A 177 -4.25 4.93 -8.21
CA THR A 177 -3.49 5.72 -7.24
C THR A 177 -2.42 4.80 -6.65
N LEU A 178 -1.17 5.27 -6.62
CA LEU A 178 -0.11 4.50 -5.98
C LEU A 178 -0.54 4.28 -4.53
N SER A 179 -0.39 3.06 -4.01
CA SER A 179 -0.63 2.85 -2.60
C SER A 179 0.39 3.68 -1.81
N ASP A 180 -0.08 4.80 -1.26
CA ASP A 180 0.68 5.61 -0.28
C ASP A 180 1.05 4.77 0.96
N LEU A 181 0.46 3.57 1.09
CA LEU A 181 0.58 2.64 2.20
C LEU A 181 1.40 1.38 1.91
N TYR A 182 1.96 1.18 0.71
CA TYR A 182 3.10 0.26 0.52
C TYR A 182 4.39 1.02 0.17
N GLU A 183 5.29 0.97 1.15
CA GLU A 183 6.47 1.84 1.35
C GLU A 183 6.16 3.35 1.37
N GLN A 184 5.99 3.86 2.61
CA GLN A 184 6.55 5.16 2.98
C GLN A 184 7.98 5.19 2.42
N VAL A 185 8.22 6.00 1.38
CA VAL A 185 9.53 6.11 0.73
C VAL A 185 10.52 6.51 1.83
N PRO A 186 11.50 5.64 2.19
CA PRO A 186 12.32 5.90 3.35
C PRO A 186 13.16 7.16 3.20
N ALA A 187 13.76 7.62 4.31
CA ALA A 187 14.66 8.76 4.27
C ALA A 187 15.68 8.62 3.12
N GLY A 188 15.73 9.60 2.22
CA GLY A 188 16.65 9.65 1.07
C GLY A 188 16.56 8.50 0.07
N ALA A 189 15.51 7.68 0.13
CA ALA A 189 15.04 6.92 -1.02
C ALA A 189 14.26 7.85 -1.97
N VAL A 190 14.18 7.48 -3.24
CA VAL A 190 13.51 8.24 -4.31
C VAL A 190 12.58 7.30 -5.05
N ARG A 191 11.27 7.61 -5.07
CA ARG A 191 10.31 6.91 -5.93
C ARG A 191 10.33 7.54 -7.32
N CYS A 192 10.51 6.71 -8.33
CA CYS A 192 10.52 7.08 -9.74
C CYS A 192 9.46 6.22 -10.43
N ASN A 193 8.46 6.84 -11.04
CA ASN A 193 7.53 6.14 -11.92
C ASN A 193 8.03 6.30 -13.35
N VAL A 194 8.00 5.22 -14.12
CA VAL A 194 8.37 5.20 -15.53
C VAL A 194 7.20 4.60 -16.31
N THR A 195 6.53 5.41 -17.12
CA THR A 195 5.55 4.93 -18.10
C THR A 195 6.28 4.21 -19.24
N ALA A 196 5.66 3.17 -19.83
CA ALA A 196 6.24 2.45 -20.97
C ALA A 196 6.57 3.39 -22.15
N ASP A 197 7.79 3.29 -22.68
CA ASP A 197 8.25 4.06 -23.85
C ASP A 197 7.91 3.37 -25.16
N ARG A 198 7.72 2.04 -25.17
CA ARG A 198 7.32 1.23 -26.33
C ARG A 198 6.44 0.08 -25.88
N ASP A 199 5.34 -0.18 -26.59
CA ASP A 199 4.55 -1.39 -26.40
C ASP A 199 3.82 -1.85 -27.68
N THR A 200 3.43 -3.12 -27.72
CA THR A 200 2.64 -3.71 -28.84
C THR A 200 2.05 -5.04 -28.37
N PHE A 201 1.21 -5.68 -29.20
CA PHE A 201 0.98 -7.12 -29.09
C PHE A 201 1.30 -7.84 -30.39
N LEU A 202 1.49 -9.15 -30.27
CA LEU A 202 1.67 -10.08 -31.38
C LEU A 202 0.47 -11.03 -31.37
N ASP A 203 -0.18 -11.24 -32.52
CA ASP A 203 -1.36 -12.11 -32.68
C ASP A 203 -1.04 -13.27 -33.64
N GLU A 204 -1.16 -14.51 -33.17
CA GLU A 204 -0.98 -15.72 -33.97
C GLU A 204 -1.95 -15.77 -35.16
N ALA A 205 -3.15 -15.20 -35.02
CA ALA A 205 -4.17 -15.20 -36.07
C ALA A 205 -3.90 -14.18 -37.19
N ASP A 206 -3.01 -13.20 -36.98
CA ASP A 206 -2.61 -12.19 -37.96
C ASP A 206 -1.09 -12.02 -37.96
N ALA A 207 -0.37 -13.12 -38.23
CA ALA A 207 1.01 -13.25 -37.81
C ALA A 207 2.04 -12.30 -38.45
N ASP A 208 1.71 -11.71 -39.61
CA ASP A 208 2.52 -10.71 -40.30
C ASP A 208 2.14 -9.26 -39.93
N ALA A 209 1.09 -9.06 -39.10
CA ALA A 209 0.64 -7.74 -38.68
C ALA A 209 1.45 -7.19 -37.50
N ASN A 210 1.52 -5.87 -37.45
CA ASN A 210 2.11 -5.10 -36.36
C ASN A 210 1.04 -4.22 -35.70
N HIS A 211 1.10 -4.08 -34.37
CA HIS A 211 0.09 -3.42 -33.56
C HIS A 211 0.63 -2.26 -32.70
N GLY A 212 1.85 -1.75 -32.97
CA GLY A 212 2.54 -0.72 -32.18
C GLY A 212 1.97 0.70 -32.23
N GLY A 213 0.71 0.84 -32.63
CA GLY A 213 -0.02 2.12 -32.64
C GLY A 213 -1.46 1.99 -32.14
N GLU A 214 -1.84 0.83 -31.58
CA GLU A 214 -3.17 0.64 -31.01
C GLU A 214 -3.28 1.29 -29.62
N VAL A 215 -4.50 1.63 -29.20
CA VAL A 215 -4.79 2.26 -27.88
C VAL A 215 -5.12 1.24 -26.78
N SER A 216 -4.93 -0.03 -27.10
CA SER A 216 -5.14 -1.18 -26.22
C SER A 216 -4.54 -2.42 -26.86
N MET A 217 -4.07 -3.36 -26.05
CA MET A 217 -3.49 -4.63 -26.49
C MET A 217 -4.20 -5.82 -25.84
N ASP A 218 -4.40 -6.89 -26.59
CA ASP A 218 -5.03 -8.13 -26.12
C ASP A 218 -3.97 -9.17 -25.70
N VAL A 219 -4.23 -9.87 -24.59
CA VAL A 219 -3.42 -11.00 -24.11
C VAL A 219 -4.35 -12.19 -23.87
N ALA A 220 -4.12 -13.29 -24.57
CA ALA A 220 -4.92 -14.52 -24.49
C ALA A 220 -4.12 -15.72 -25.01
N GLY A 221 -4.31 -16.89 -24.42
CA GLY A 221 -3.69 -18.14 -24.86
C GLY A 221 -4.76 -19.18 -25.21
N ILE A 222 -5.01 -19.36 -26.51
CA ILE A 222 -5.71 -20.53 -27.06
C ILE A 222 -5.00 -20.85 -28.39
N ALA A 223 -4.61 -22.10 -28.61
CA ALA A 223 -3.82 -22.50 -29.78
C ALA A 223 -4.51 -22.15 -31.11
N GLY A 224 -3.79 -21.46 -32.00
CA GLY A 224 -4.32 -20.91 -33.25
C GLY A 224 -4.95 -19.51 -33.12
N SER A 225 -4.86 -18.90 -31.94
CA SER A 225 -5.28 -17.51 -31.64
C SER A 225 -4.55 -16.97 -30.40
N GLU A 226 -3.30 -17.36 -30.19
CA GLU A 226 -2.50 -16.84 -29.08
C GLU A 226 -2.12 -15.38 -29.31
N ARG A 227 -2.14 -14.60 -28.24
CA ARG A 227 -1.84 -13.16 -28.20
C ARG A 227 -0.99 -12.84 -27.00
N GLN A 228 0.17 -12.23 -27.28
CA GLN A 228 1.13 -11.82 -26.26
C GLN A 228 1.37 -10.31 -26.33
N GLY A 229 1.37 -9.65 -25.18
CA GLY A 229 1.74 -8.23 -25.07
C GLY A 229 3.25 -8.08 -24.90
N LEU A 230 3.84 -7.04 -25.47
CA LEU A 230 5.23 -6.63 -25.23
C LEU A 230 5.21 -5.23 -24.61
N VAL A 231 5.95 -5.03 -23.52
CA VAL A 231 6.12 -3.72 -22.87
C VAL A 231 7.59 -3.46 -22.57
N HIS A 232 8.07 -2.28 -22.97
CA HIS A 232 9.40 -1.77 -22.62
C HIS A 232 9.27 -0.53 -21.75
N PHE A 233 10.19 -0.40 -20.79
CA PHE A 233 10.35 0.76 -19.93
C PHE A 233 11.80 1.22 -20.03
N ASP A 234 12.06 2.46 -20.45
CA ASP A 234 13.41 2.99 -20.52
C ASP A 234 13.96 3.23 -19.12
N LEU A 235 15.06 2.54 -18.81
CA LEU A 235 15.73 2.54 -17.51
C LEU A 235 17.16 3.08 -17.59
N ASP A 236 17.61 3.61 -18.74
CA ASP A 236 18.95 4.16 -18.89
C ASP A 236 19.14 5.44 -18.05
N PRO A 237 19.96 5.42 -16.98
CA PRO A 237 20.13 6.59 -16.11
C PRO A 237 20.82 7.78 -16.79
N ALA A 238 21.35 7.61 -18.01
CA ALA A 238 21.93 8.71 -18.79
C ALA A 238 20.89 9.52 -19.58
N ASN A 239 19.75 8.92 -19.95
CA ASN A 239 18.79 9.50 -20.90
C ASN A 239 17.33 9.46 -20.41
N ALA A 240 16.95 8.40 -19.70
CA ALA A 240 15.60 8.17 -19.23
C ALA A 240 15.19 9.13 -18.09
N LYS A 241 13.88 9.29 -17.93
CA LYS A 241 13.28 10.17 -16.93
C LYS A 241 12.13 9.49 -16.21
N CYS A 242 11.96 9.88 -14.95
CA CYS A 242 10.74 9.60 -14.21
C CYS A 242 9.59 10.47 -14.77
N ASP A 243 8.35 10.03 -14.62
CA ASP A 243 7.14 10.71 -15.13
C ASP A 243 6.97 12.15 -14.58
N ASN A 244 7.62 12.48 -13.45
CA ASN A 244 7.64 13.83 -12.87
C ASN A 244 8.63 14.79 -13.57
N GLY A 245 9.45 14.29 -14.50
CA GLY A 245 10.45 15.05 -15.26
C GLY A 245 11.88 14.99 -14.74
N ASP A 246 12.10 14.42 -13.54
CA ASP A 246 13.42 14.17 -12.97
C ASP A 246 14.15 13.05 -13.73
N GLY A 247 15.49 13.07 -13.71
CA GLY A 247 16.28 11.96 -14.24
C GLY A 247 16.20 10.74 -13.33
N ILE A 248 16.32 9.53 -13.90
CA ILE A 248 16.42 8.30 -13.10
C ILE A 248 17.64 8.42 -12.15
N PRO A 249 17.50 8.16 -10.83
CA PRO A 249 18.59 8.32 -9.87
C PRO A 249 19.84 7.53 -10.25
N VAL A 250 21.03 8.13 -10.14
CA VAL A 250 22.31 7.49 -10.48
C VAL A 250 23.07 7.09 -9.21
N GLY A 251 23.64 5.88 -9.17
CA GLY A 251 24.44 5.41 -8.02
C GLY A 251 23.61 4.97 -6.81
N MET A 252 22.34 4.63 -7.04
CA MET A 252 21.41 4.05 -6.07
C MET A 252 21.20 2.57 -6.38
N SER A 253 20.67 1.80 -5.44
CA SER A 253 20.17 0.44 -5.68
C SER A 253 18.65 0.47 -5.78
N VAL A 254 18.09 -0.41 -6.59
CA VAL A 254 16.65 -0.64 -6.59
C VAL A 254 16.28 -1.37 -5.30
N ARG A 255 15.30 -0.83 -4.57
CA ARG A 255 14.79 -1.34 -3.29
C ARG A 255 13.56 -2.22 -3.48
N SER A 256 12.58 -1.66 -4.18
CA SER A 256 11.28 -2.25 -4.46
C SER A 256 10.84 -1.81 -5.84
N VAL A 257 10.03 -2.66 -6.48
CA VAL A 257 9.52 -2.49 -7.84
C VAL A 257 8.09 -2.96 -7.88
N GLU A 258 7.25 -2.17 -8.52
CA GLU A 258 5.85 -2.46 -8.76
C GLU A 258 5.55 -2.21 -10.25
N MET A 259 5.18 -3.24 -11.00
CA MET A 259 4.62 -3.05 -12.34
C MET A 259 3.11 -2.93 -12.24
N ARG A 260 2.54 -1.98 -12.98
CA ARG A 260 1.11 -1.71 -13.01
C ARG A 260 0.57 -1.71 -14.43
N LEU A 261 -0.53 -2.44 -14.62
CA LEU A 261 -1.19 -2.63 -15.92
C LEU A 261 -2.68 -2.33 -15.79
N TYR A 262 -3.26 -1.43 -16.61
CA TYR A 262 -4.71 -1.18 -16.59
C TYR A 262 -5.44 -2.17 -17.50
N THR A 263 -6.08 -3.17 -16.89
CA THR A 263 -6.60 -4.38 -17.55
C THR A 263 -8.12 -4.51 -17.42
N TRP A 264 -8.77 -5.21 -18.35
CA TRP A 264 -10.13 -5.73 -18.22
C TRP A 264 -10.28 -7.06 -18.96
N GLN A 265 -11.16 -7.94 -18.49
CA GLN A 265 -11.42 -9.22 -19.13
C GLN A 265 -12.15 -9.02 -20.47
N VAL A 266 -11.71 -9.72 -21.53
CA VAL A 266 -12.33 -9.66 -22.87
C VAL A 266 -12.81 -11.01 -23.38
N THR A 267 -12.28 -12.11 -22.86
CA THR A 267 -12.71 -13.48 -23.18
C THR A 267 -12.77 -14.35 -21.93
N GLY A 268 -13.34 -15.55 -22.05
CA GLY A 268 -13.42 -16.51 -20.97
C GLY A 268 -14.77 -16.60 -20.26
N SER A 269 -15.00 -17.74 -19.61
CA SER A 269 -16.02 -17.83 -18.55
C SER A 269 -15.53 -17.00 -17.35
N PRO A 270 -16.41 -16.45 -16.48
CA PRO A 270 -15.97 -15.43 -15.53
C PRO A 270 -14.99 -15.90 -14.45
N ASP A 271 -14.73 -17.21 -14.32
CA ASP A 271 -14.14 -17.84 -13.13
C ASP A 271 -12.62 -17.64 -12.98
N CYS A 272 -12.22 -16.38 -12.79
CA CYS A 272 -10.84 -15.97 -12.58
C CYS A 272 -10.18 -16.50 -11.30
N ALA A 273 -10.93 -17.13 -10.39
CA ALA A 273 -10.38 -17.63 -9.13
C ALA A 273 -9.26 -18.67 -9.34
N LEU A 274 -9.31 -19.42 -10.45
CA LEU A 274 -8.37 -20.49 -10.77
C LEU A 274 -7.66 -20.35 -12.13
N ALA A 275 -8.26 -19.65 -13.11
CA ALA A 275 -7.82 -19.69 -14.52
C ALA A 275 -7.20 -18.39 -15.06
N CYS A 276 -7.34 -17.24 -14.39
CA CYS A 276 -6.84 -15.94 -14.89
C CYS A 276 -5.35 -15.68 -14.61
N LYS A 277 -4.52 -16.71 -14.82
CA LYS A 277 -3.07 -16.66 -14.59
C LYS A 277 -2.34 -16.20 -15.85
N HIS A 278 -1.37 -15.31 -15.66
CA HIS A 278 -0.48 -14.80 -16.70
C HIS A 278 0.95 -14.81 -16.21
N THR A 279 1.90 -14.73 -17.13
CA THR A 279 3.32 -14.56 -16.79
C THR A 279 3.87 -13.32 -17.45
N LEU A 280 4.83 -12.67 -16.78
CA LEU A 280 5.83 -11.85 -17.46
C LEU A 280 7.08 -12.67 -17.68
N GLY A 281 7.47 -12.83 -18.94
CA GLY A 281 8.78 -13.32 -19.32
C GLY A 281 9.72 -12.15 -19.64
N ARG A 282 10.99 -12.27 -19.27
CA ARG A 282 12.00 -11.26 -19.59
C ARG A 282 12.37 -11.37 -21.07
N VAL A 283 12.25 -10.29 -21.85
CA VAL A 283 12.71 -10.28 -23.24
C VAL A 283 14.23 -10.18 -23.29
N THR A 284 14.88 -10.93 -24.19
CA THR A 284 16.35 -11.07 -24.27
C THR A 284 16.97 -10.53 -25.55
N ASP A 285 16.18 -10.21 -26.58
CA ASP A 285 16.63 -9.61 -27.84
C ASP A 285 15.87 -8.29 -28.15
N ASP A 286 16.48 -7.39 -28.92
CA ASP A 286 15.90 -6.10 -29.28
C ASP A 286 14.66 -6.23 -30.18
N TRP A 287 13.69 -5.33 -29.98
CA TRP A 287 12.47 -5.26 -30.78
C TRP A 287 11.99 -3.82 -30.92
N LYS A 288 11.13 -3.60 -31.92
CA LYS A 288 10.57 -2.29 -32.22
C LYS A 288 9.07 -2.37 -32.29
N GLU A 289 8.45 -1.42 -31.61
CA GLU A 289 7.02 -1.13 -31.60
C GLU A 289 6.41 -1.20 -33.01
N ASP A 290 6.99 -0.50 -33.99
CA ASP A 290 6.48 -0.44 -35.38
C ASP A 290 6.76 -1.70 -36.25
N THR A 291 7.52 -2.70 -35.78
CA THR A 291 7.94 -3.84 -36.63
C THR A 291 7.88 -5.22 -35.99
N ALA A 292 7.60 -5.36 -34.69
CA ALA A 292 7.44 -6.66 -34.08
C ALA A 292 6.12 -7.32 -34.55
N THR A 293 6.18 -8.59 -34.93
CA THR A 293 5.04 -9.39 -35.39
C THR A 293 5.11 -10.80 -34.79
N TRP A 294 4.05 -11.60 -34.91
CA TRP A 294 4.09 -12.99 -34.43
C TRP A 294 5.02 -13.89 -35.28
N ALA A 295 5.25 -13.54 -36.55
CA ALA A 295 6.15 -14.27 -37.44
C ALA A 295 7.65 -14.12 -37.07
N ASP A 296 8.02 -13.04 -36.37
CA ASP A 296 9.37 -12.78 -35.86
C ASP A 296 9.31 -12.23 -34.41
N PRO A 297 8.92 -13.06 -33.42
CA PRO A 297 8.72 -12.63 -32.05
C PRO A 297 10.08 -12.57 -31.33
N PRO A 298 10.32 -11.57 -30.46
CA PRO A 298 11.59 -11.46 -29.75
C PRO A 298 11.76 -12.60 -28.73
N ALA A 299 12.99 -13.06 -28.54
CA ALA A 299 13.26 -14.16 -27.62
C ALA A 299 12.95 -13.77 -26.16
N VAL A 300 12.37 -14.71 -25.41
CA VAL A 300 12.00 -14.56 -24.00
C VAL A 300 12.77 -15.57 -23.17
N ASP A 301 13.30 -15.17 -22.02
CA ASP A 301 13.95 -16.09 -21.08
C ASP A 301 12.92 -17.07 -20.50
N PRO A 302 13.07 -18.39 -20.72
CA PRO A 302 12.16 -19.38 -20.16
C PRO A 302 12.32 -19.55 -18.65
N ASN A 303 13.31 -18.91 -18.01
CA ASN A 303 13.56 -18.96 -16.58
C ASN A 303 13.19 -17.63 -15.90
N GLY A 304 12.64 -17.72 -14.69
CA GLY A 304 12.32 -16.51 -13.91
C GLY A 304 11.11 -15.74 -14.44
N THR A 305 10.17 -16.44 -15.09
CA THR A 305 8.84 -15.90 -15.38
C THR A 305 8.15 -15.48 -14.08
N ILE A 306 7.47 -14.34 -14.12
CA ILE A 306 6.77 -13.75 -12.97
C ILE A 306 5.28 -14.06 -13.13
N PRO A 307 4.71 -14.97 -12.31
CA PRO A 307 3.27 -15.24 -12.36
C PRO A 307 2.49 -14.08 -11.75
N PHE A 308 1.41 -13.66 -12.42
CA PHE A 308 0.43 -12.74 -11.87
C PHE A 308 -0.98 -13.18 -12.25
N LYS A 309 -1.99 -12.64 -11.55
CA LYS A 309 -3.40 -12.83 -11.92
C LYS A 309 -3.93 -11.56 -12.57
N HIS A 310 -4.90 -11.71 -13.47
CA HIS A 310 -5.79 -10.60 -13.80
C HIS A 310 -7.18 -10.84 -13.20
N GLY A 311 -7.79 -9.78 -12.68
CA GLY A 311 -9.16 -9.82 -12.14
C GLY A 311 -9.29 -10.42 -10.73
N THR A 312 -10.44 -10.19 -10.10
CA THR A 312 -10.71 -10.56 -8.70
C THR A 312 -11.53 -11.84 -8.52
N GLY A 313 -11.95 -12.50 -9.60
CA GLY A 313 -12.74 -13.74 -9.54
C GLY A 313 -14.04 -13.68 -10.33
N SER A 314 -14.95 -14.62 -10.01
CA SER A 314 -16.12 -14.94 -10.84
C SER A 314 -17.11 -13.78 -11.01
N GLY A 315 -17.14 -13.19 -12.21
CA GLY A 315 -18.21 -12.31 -12.69
C GLY A 315 -17.82 -10.86 -13.01
N ASP A 316 -16.58 -10.45 -12.77
CA ASP A 316 -16.18 -9.04 -12.85
C ASP A 316 -15.35 -8.69 -14.11
N TYR A 317 -16.05 -8.22 -15.15
CA TYR A 317 -15.45 -7.71 -16.40
C TYR A 317 -14.95 -6.26 -16.32
N SER A 318 -15.04 -5.60 -15.16
CA SER A 318 -14.69 -4.17 -15.08
C SER A 318 -13.18 -3.92 -15.20
N PRO A 319 -12.78 -2.75 -15.73
CA PRO A 319 -11.39 -2.37 -15.82
C PRO A 319 -10.81 -1.98 -14.45
N ARG A 320 -9.56 -2.35 -14.22
CA ARG A 320 -8.80 -2.08 -12.99
C ARG A 320 -7.30 -2.13 -13.25
N HIS A 321 -6.50 -1.53 -12.38
CA HIS A 321 -5.05 -1.80 -12.38
C HIS A 321 -4.76 -3.17 -11.76
N GLN A 322 -3.94 -3.98 -12.42
CA GLN A 322 -3.21 -5.06 -11.77
C GLN A 322 -1.91 -4.51 -11.19
N VAL A 323 -1.52 -5.05 -10.05
CA VAL A 323 -0.28 -4.73 -9.35
C VAL A 323 0.58 -5.97 -9.32
N ILE A 324 1.85 -5.83 -9.70
CA ILE A 324 2.76 -6.96 -9.83
C ILE A 324 4.04 -6.62 -9.07
N THR A 325 4.18 -7.27 -7.92
CA THR A 325 5.29 -7.15 -6.97
C THR A 325 5.89 -8.53 -6.77
N ASP A 326 7.06 -8.78 -7.37
CA ASP A 326 7.72 -10.09 -7.32
C ASP A 326 9.24 -9.98 -7.19
N GLY A 327 9.85 -10.98 -6.55
CA GLY A 327 11.31 -11.02 -6.35
C GLY A 327 12.11 -11.12 -7.65
N ASN A 328 11.60 -11.83 -8.66
CA ASN A 328 12.23 -11.88 -9.98
C ASN A 328 12.07 -10.55 -10.72
N LEU A 329 10.92 -9.87 -10.61
CA LEU A 329 10.74 -8.53 -11.18
C LEU A 329 11.75 -7.53 -10.58
N LEU A 330 11.88 -7.52 -9.25
CA LEU A 330 12.87 -6.73 -8.53
C LEU A 330 14.30 -7.04 -9.00
N ASN A 331 14.66 -8.33 -9.11
CA ASN A 331 15.98 -8.75 -9.58
C ASN A 331 16.24 -8.33 -11.04
N GLN A 332 15.27 -8.48 -11.94
CA GLN A 332 15.40 -8.12 -13.35
C GLN A 332 15.58 -6.61 -13.53
N VAL A 333 14.76 -5.79 -12.88
CA VAL A 333 14.88 -4.32 -12.90
C VAL A 333 16.18 -3.86 -12.24
N SER A 334 16.61 -4.51 -11.14
CA SER A 334 17.93 -4.24 -10.53
C SER A 334 19.09 -4.51 -11.48
N LEU A 335 19.03 -5.63 -12.23
CA LEU A 335 20.03 -5.98 -13.23
C LEU A 335 20.05 -4.98 -14.40
N TYR A 336 18.89 -4.62 -14.94
CA TYR A 336 18.79 -3.62 -16.00
C TYR A 336 19.29 -2.25 -15.55
N TYR A 337 18.91 -1.79 -14.37
CA TYR A 337 19.42 -0.53 -13.84
C TYR A 337 20.95 -0.51 -13.65
N GLN A 338 21.55 -1.64 -13.21
CA GLN A 338 23.00 -1.76 -13.03
C GLN A 338 23.76 -2.00 -14.35
N ALA A 339 23.09 -2.53 -15.37
CA ALA A 339 23.64 -2.81 -16.71
C ALA A 339 22.68 -2.31 -17.82
N PRO A 340 22.49 -0.97 -17.95
CA PRO A 340 21.40 -0.37 -18.74
C PRO A 340 21.44 -0.65 -20.24
N LEU A 341 22.56 -1.13 -20.78
CA LEU A 341 22.75 -1.40 -22.20
C LEU A 341 22.04 -2.66 -22.72
N VAL A 342 21.30 -3.40 -21.88
CA VAL A 342 20.68 -4.69 -22.24
C VAL A 342 19.25 -4.86 -21.68
N ASN A 343 18.49 -3.77 -21.58
CA ASN A 343 17.06 -3.84 -21.28
C ASN A 343 16.26 -3.96 -22.59
N PHE A 344 15.47 -5.03 -22.71
CA PHE A 344 14.52 -5.24 -23.82
C PHE A 344 13.07 -5.38 -23.34
N GLY A 345 12.79 -5.11 -22.06
CA GLY A 345 11.44 -5.16 -21.50
C GLY A 345 10.94 -6.57 -21.17
N TRP A 346 9.61 -6.73 -21.25
CA TRP A 346 8.87 -7.91 -20.81
C TRP A 346 7.82 -8.32 -21.84
N SER A 347 7.69 -9.63 -22.05
CA SER A 347 6.56 -10.26 -22.75
C SER A 347 5.54 -10.72 -21.73
N ILE A 348 4.25 -10.50 -22.02
CA ILE A 348 3.12 -10.81 -21.16
C ILE A 348 2.25 -11.83 -21.88
N GLN A 349 2.20 -13.04 -21.32
CA GLN A 349 1.59 -14.22 -21.92
C GLN A 349 0.59 -14.85 -20.94
N GLN A 350 -0.35 -15.65 -21.45
CA GLN A 350 -1.21 -16.46 -20.59
C GLN A 350 -0.45 -17.68 -20.04
N ASP A 351 -0.63 -17.99 -18.76
CA ASP A 351 -0.04 -19.18 -18.16
C ASP A 351 -0.90 -20.41 -18.47
N CYS A 352 -0.53 -21.12 -19.53
CA CYS A 352 -1.19 -22.36 -19.96
C CYS A 352 -0.76 -23.60 -19.16
N GLY A 353 0.14 -23.45 -18.20
CA GLY A 353 0.73 -24.56 -17.44
C GLY A 353 1.55 -25.53 -18.31
N ALA A 354 2.18 -26.52 -17.67
CA ALA A 354 3.10 -27.47 -18.32
C ALA A 354 2.45 -28.42 -19.34
N SER A 355 1.11 -28.45 -19.42
CA SER A 355 0.34 -29.36 -20.28
C SER A 355 -0.55 -28.63 -21.30
N ALA A 356 -0.48 -27.30 -21.40
CA ALA A 356 -1.38 -26.43 -22.16
C ALA A 356 -2.89 -26.50 -21.80
N ALA A 357 -3.30 -27.50 -21.00
CA ALA A 357 -4.69 -27.75 -20.60
C ALA A 357 -5.36 -26.59 -19.82
N ASP A 358 -4.59 -25.75 -19.13
CA ASP A 358 -5.14 -24.56 -18.44
C ASP A 358 -5.56 -23.45 -19.44
N CYS A 359 -5.17 -23.59 -20.72
CA CYS A 359 -5.59 -22.76 -21.85
C CYS A 359 -6.66 -23.42 -22.75
N GLU A 360 -7.24 -24.56 -22.35
CA GLU A 360 -8.41 -25.10 -23.04
C GLU A 360 -9.66 -24.22 -22.82
N ALA A 361 -10.49 -24.12 -23.86
CA ALA A 361 -11.50 -23.06 -23.94
C ALA A 361 -12.63 -23.18 -22.89
N PRO A 362 -13.17 -22.05 -22.40
CA PRO A 362 -12.83 -20.67 -22.74
C PRO A 362 -11.86 -20.08 -21.71
N ALA A 363 -10.57 -20.16 -22.02
CA ALA A 363 -9.52 -19.62 -21.17
C ALA A 363 -9.62 -18.07 -21.14
N PRO A 364 -9.49 -17.43 -19.97
CA PRO A 364 -9.78 -16.01 -19.84
C PRO A 364 -8.61 -15.13 -20.27
N GLY A 365 -8.81 -14.41 -21.38
CA GLY A 365 -7.91 -13.36 -21.85
C GLY A 365 -8.35 -11.98 -21.37
N PHE A 366 -7.36 -11.09 -21.23
CA PHE A 366 -7.57 -9.69 -20.86
C PHE A 366 -7.08 -8.75 -21.96
N ARG A 367 -7.64 -7.55 -21.96
CA ARG A 367 -7.15 -6.40 -22.71
C ARG A 367 -6.55 -5.40 -21.74
N MET A 368 -5.46 -4.75 -22.12
CA MET A 368 -4.91 -3.64 -21.36
C MET A 368 -4.68 -2.41 -22.23
N ARG A 369 -4.38 -1.28 -21.60
CA ARG A 369 -3.96 -0.06 -22.30
C ARG A 369 -2.50 -0.11 -22.70
N THR A 370 -2.23 0.58 -23.80
CA THR A 370 -0.94 0.87 -24.40
C THR A 370 -0.52 2.30 -24.02
N ARG A 371 0.70 2.70 -24.33
CA ARG A 371 1.22 4.06 -24.17
C ARG A 371 0.51 5.10 -25.05
N GLU A 372 -0.16 4.69 -26.15
CA GLU A 372 -0.93 5.58 -27.04
C GLU A 372 -2.19 6.11 -26.34
N TRP A 373 -2.65 5.46 -25.26
CA TRP A 373 -3.86 5.87 -24.57
C TRP A 373 -3.75 7.28 -23.97
N PRO A 374 -4.72 8.19 -24.18
CA PRO A 374 -4.59 9.59 -23.74
C PRO A 374 -4.48 9.80 -22.23
N ASN A 375 -5.01 8.88 -21.40
CA ASN A 375 -4.92 9.00 -19.95
C ASN A 375 -3.65 8.31 -19.43
N VAL A 376 -2.66 9.11 -19.03
CA VAL A 376 -1.35 8.63 -18.58
C VAL A 376 -1.45 7.69 -17.38
N SER A 377 -2.36 7.93 -16.42
CA SER A 377 -2.49 7.07 -15.24
C SER A 377 -3.00 5.65 -15.53
N GLN A 378 -3.50 5.41 -16.74
CA GLN A 378 -3.99 4.11 -17.20
C GLN A 378 -3.00 3.40 -18.15
N ARG A 379 -1.85 3.99 -18.46
CA ARG A 379 -0.80 3.33 -19.27
C ARG A 379 -0.07 2.26 -18.44
N PRO A 380 0.70 1.35 -19.07
CA PRO A 380 1.64 0.51 -18.35
C PRO A 380 2.67 1.40 -17.63
N THR A 381 2.87 1.18 -16.34
CA THR A 381 3.79 1.97 -15.50
C THR A 381 4.61 1.06 -14.59
N LEU A 382 5.90 1.36 -14.47
CA LEU A 382 6.82 0.74 -13.53
C LEU A 382 7.15 1.74 -12.42
N SER A 383 6.68 1.50 -11.19
CA SER A 383 7.05 2.30 -10.01
C SER A 383 8.26 1.66 -9.35
N ILE A 384 9.35 2.42 -9.25
CA ILE A 384 10.63 1.96 -8.71
C ILE A 384 10.99 2.82 -7.51
N VAL A 385 11.23 2.21 -6.36
CA VAL A 385 11.87 2.90 -5.24
C VAL A 385 13.36 2.65 -5.33
N PHE A 386 14.12 3.71 -5.61
CA PHE A 386 15.56 3.73 -5.50
C PHE A 386 15.95 4.05 -4.06
N GLN A 387 16.92 3.35 -3.51
CA GLN A 387 17.55 3.68 -2.24
C GLN A 387 19.05 3.87 -2.44
N PRO A 388 19.77 4.59 -1.56
CA PRO A 388 21.23 4.61 -1.57
C PRO A 388 21.77 3.18 -1.65
N ASN A 389 22.80 2.97 -2.49
CA ASN A 389 23.26 1.63 -2.90
C ASN A 389 23.35 0.62 -1.74
N ASN A 390 23.07 -0.66 -2.04
CA ASN A 390 23.06 -1.81 -1.11
C ASN A 390 24.43 -2.05 -0.44
N ASP A 391 24.86 -1.13 0.41
CA ASP A 391 25.80 -1.42 1.48
C ASP A 391 25.13 -2.47 2.38
N PRO A 392 25.87 -3.48 2.88
CA PRO A 392 25.39 -4.37 3.95
C PRO A 392 25.27 -3.62 5.30
N GLY A 393 25.00 -2.31 5.26
CA GLY A 393 25.42 -1.29 6.21
C GLY A 393 26.94 -1.08 6.23
N MET A 394 27.35 0.17 6.40
CA MET A 394 28.72 0.53 6.70
C MET A 394 29.00 0.36 8.18
N GLN A 395 30.20 -0.14 8.52
CA GLN A 395 30.70 -0.01 9.87
C GLN A 395 31.31 1.38 10.08
N LEU A 396 30.98 2.00 11.20
CA LEU A 396 31.68 3.20 11.69
C LEU A 396 32.79 2.74 12.65
N GLN A 397 33.98 2.45 12.12
CA GLN A 397 35.13 2.02 12.92
C GLN A 397 35.92 3.21 13.43
N ASN A 398 36.11 3.29 14.75
CA ASN A 398 36.88 4.36 15.37
C ASN A 398 38.40 4.19 15.12
N VAL A 399 39.07 5.24 14.65
CA VAL A 399 40.50 5.21 14.30
C VAL A 399 41.40 5.00 15.52
N ARG A 400 41.02 5.52 16.71
CA ARG A 400 41.82 5.36 17.93
C ARG A 400 41.75 3.96 18.51
N TYR A 401 40.55 3.42 18.61
CA TYR A 401 40.27 2.23 19.41
C TYR A 401 40.04 0.96 18.58
N ALA A 402 39.92 1.07 17.25
CA ALA A 402 39.54 0.00 16.32
C ALA A 402 38.17 -0.66 16.61
N THR A 403 37.39 -0.10 17.54
CA THR A 403 36.01 -0.48 17.86
C THR A 403 35.01 0.16 16.92
N CYS A 404 33.92 -0.53 16.64
CA CYS A 404 32.80 -0.03 15.83
C CYS A 404 31.71 0.59 16.71
N ALA A 405 30.98 1.55 16.16
CA ALA A 405 29.74 2.05 16.76
C ALA A 405 28.65 0.95 16.67
N SER A 406 28.24 0.43 17.83
CA SER A 406 27.22 -0.60 18.05
C SER A 406 25.98 0.03 18.68
N ILE A 407 24.78 -0.43 18.37
CA ILE A 407 23.60 -0.12 19.17
C ILE A 407 23.68 -0.92 20.48
N GLU A 408 23.45 -0.25 21.60
CA GLU A 408 23.56 -0.86 22.93
C GLU A 408 22.64 -2.08 23.08
N ASN A 409 23.23 -3.22 23.46
CA ASN A 409 22.58 -4.54 23.59
C ASN A 409 21.88 -5.05 22.30
N GLY A 410 22.25 -4.54 21.13
CA GLY A 410 21.66 -4.94 19.85
C GLY A 410 20.19 -4.57 19.68
N GLY A 411 19.71 -3.56 20.42
CA GLY A 411 18.31 -3.11 20.33
C GLY A 411 17.99 -2.45 18.98
N VAL A 412 16.74 -2.60 18.54
CA VAL A 412 16.21 -1.95 17.33
C VAL A 412 15.18 -0.85 17.63
N ASP A 413 14.78 -0.71 18.90
CA ASP A 413 13.80 0.28 19.34
C ASP A 413 14.45 1.66 19.61
N GLY A 414 13.70 2.75 19.43
CA GLY A 414 14.16 4.11 19.71
C GLY A 414 14.49 4.38 21.18
N GLY A 415 15.46 5.26 21.43
CA GLY A 415 15.98 5.64 22.74
C GLY A 415 17.20 4.84 23.21
N ARG A 416 17.74 3.93 22.40
CA ARG A 416 18.94 3.12 22.72
C ARG A 416 20.23 3.90 22.48
N GLY A 417 21.17 3.82 23.42
CA GLY A 417 22.49 4.43 23.27
C GLY A 417 23.32 3.77 22.16
N ILE A 418 24.31 4.52 21.64
CA ILE A 418 25.36 3.97 20.78
C ILE A 418 26.61 3.75 21.64
N VAL A 419 27.27 2.60 21.47
CA VAL A 419 28.45 2.18 22.25
C VAL A 419 29.60 1.70 21.37
N SER A 420 30.83 1.84 21.86
CA SER A 420 32.03 1.24 21.26
C SER A 420 32.03 -0.27 21.51
N PHE A 421 32.10 -1.09 20.47
CA PHE A 421 32.21 -2.54 20.57
C PHE A 421 33.17 -3.12 19.52
N GLY A 422 33.57 -4.40 19.65
CA GLY A 422 34.43 -5.04 18.66
C GLY A 422 33.76 -5.13 17.29
N CYS A 423 34.46 -4.75 16.22
CA CYS A 423 33.95 -4.78 14.84
C CYS A 423 33.75 -6.23 14.35
N ALA A 424 32.50 -6.64 14.17
CA ALA A 424 32.12 -8.00 13.82
C ALA A 424 31.06 -8.06 12.70
N GLY A 425 30.74 -6.95 12.03
CA GLY A 425 29.73 -6.91 10.95
C GLY A 425 28.33 -7.38 11.36
N ARG A 426 27.99 -7.31 12.65
CA ARG A 426 26.66 -7.65 13.17
C ARG A 426 25.65 -6.57 12.80
N PRO A 427 24.34 -6.87 12.60
CA PRO A 427 23.33 -5.86 12.26
C PRO A 427 23.27 -4.63 13.19
N ASP A 428 23.61 -4.79 14.47
CA ASP A 428 23.70 -3.67 15.43
C ASP A 428 24.89 -2.73 15.21
N GLN A 429 25.79 -3.03 14.28
CA GLN A 429 27.00 -2.26 13.95
C GLN A 429 27.00 -1.73 12.53
N LEU A 430 25.89 -1.92 11.81
CA LEU A 430 25.75 -1.71 10.39
C LEU A 430 24.82 -0.51 10.16
N TRP A 431 25.37 0.52 9.52
CA TRP A 431 24.76 1.83 9.35
C TRP A 431 24.59 2.17 7.88
N LEU A 432 23.37 2.41 7.44
CA LEU A 432 23.06 2.98 6.13
C LEU A 432 23.34 4.48 6.17
N HIS A 433 24.02 5.03 5.16
CA HIS A 433 24.23 6.47 5.06
C HIS A 433 23.30 7.07 4.01
N THR A 434 22.16 7.53 4.48
CA THR A 434 21.11 8.19 3.71
C THR A 434 21.55 9.58 3.28
N PRO A 435 21.77 9.88 1.99
CA PRO A 435 22.34 11.14 1.54
C PRO A 435 21.40 12.33 1.74
N GLY A 436 21.99 13.50 2.02
CA GLY A 436 21.31 14.78 2.14
C GLY A 436 21.20 15.54 0.83
N GLN A 437 20.89 16.84 0.93
CA GLN A 437 20.75 17.75 -0.22
C GLN A 437 22.11 18.15 -0.84
N ALA A 438 23.22 17.93 -0.14
CA ALA A 438 24.57 18.16 -0.62
C ALA A 438 25.46 16.92 -0.49
N SER A 439 26.50 16.84 -1.33
CA SER A 439 27.43 15.70 -1.36
C SER A 439 28.15 15.52 -0.02
N GLY A 440 28.08 14.32 0.55
CA GLY A 440 28.71 13.98 1.83
C GLY A 440 27.89 14.34 3.09
N GLU A 441 26.73 14.97 2.93
CA GLU A 441 25.72 15.08 3.99
C GLU A 441 24.83 13.84 4.04
N GLY A 442 24.24 13.56 5.19
CA GLY A 442 23.26 12.49 5.31
C GLY A 442 22.74 12.22 6.73
N GLN A 443 21.89 11.21 6.85
CA GLN A 443 21.50 10.58 8.11
C GLN A 443 22.18 9.20 8.19
N PHE A 444 22.60 8.77 9.38
CA PHE A 444 23.06 7.40 9.60
C PHE A 444 21.89 6.61 10.20
N GLU A 445 21.39 5.63 9.46
CA GLU A 445 20.22 4.82 9.78
C GLU A 445 20.65 3.37 10.10
N SER A 446 19.95 2.71 11.00
CA SER A 446 20.16 1.27 11.29
C SER A 446 19.71 0.42 10.10
N VAL A 447 20.42 -0.69 9.79
CA VAL A 447 20.01 -1.61 8.71
C VAL A 447 18.64 -2.27 8.89
N THR A 448 18.03 -2.15 10.08
CA THR A 448 16.64 -2.57 10.34
C THR A 448 15.59 -1.49 10.06
N ALA A 449 15.98 -0.31 9.57
CA ALA A 449 15.11 0.84 9.24
C ALA A 449 14.18 1.32 10.39
N LEU A 450 14.62 1.16 11.64
CA LEU A 450 13.83 1.49 12.84
C LEU A 450 14.37 2.71 13.61
N GLY A 451 15.46 3.30 13.14
CA GLY A 451 15.96 4.56 13.69
C GLY A 451 17.33 5.00 13.19
N CYS A 452 17.57 6.30 13.40
CA CYS A 452 18.70 7.08 12.96
C CYS A 452 19.55 7.56 14.15
N ILE A 453 20.86 7.77 13.91
CA ILE A 453 21.80 8.35 14.85
C ILE A 453 21.38 9.80 15.19
N GLN A 454 20.97 10.04 16.44
CA GLN A 454 20.57 11.35 16.94
C GLN A 454 21.43 11.79 18.14
N PRO A 455 21.94 13.04 18.16
CA PRO A 455 22.51 13.64 19.36
C PRO A 455 21.46 13.78 20.47
N ALA A 456 21.80 13.30 21.67
CA ALA A 456 21.10 13.61 22.91
C ALA A 456 21.95 14.55 23.78
N VAL A 457 21.44 14.97 24.94
CA VAL A 457 22.03 16.04 25.77
C VAL A 457 23.48 15.74 26.22
N SER A 458 23.86 14.47 26.36
CA SER A 458 25.20 14.03 26.77
C SER A 458 25.79 12.83 26.01
N ASN A 459 24.99 12.17 25.18
CA ASN A 459 25.32 10.93 24.46
C ASN A 459 24.74 10.96 23.05
N VAL A 460 24.96 9.92 22.26
CA VAL A 460 24.25 9.69 21.00
C VAL A 460 23.38 8.44 21.12
N GLN A 461 22.18 8.50 20.56
CA GLN A 461 21.18 7.44 20.64
C GLN A 461 20.56 7.17 19.26
N VAL A 462 19.96 6.00 19.09
CA VAL A 462 19.07 5.69 17.98
C VAL A 462 17.68 6.27 18.28
N GLN A 463 17.11 7.03 17.37
CA GLN A 463 15.76 7.60 17.46
C GLN A 463 15.04 7.40 16.12
N GLY A 464 13.71 7.28 16.10
CA GLY A 464 12.94 7.16 14.84
C GLY A 464 13.36 8.23 13.82
N CYS A 465 13.64 7.80 12.59
CA CYS A 465 14.15 8.67 11.54
C CYS A 465 13.10 9.73 11.17
N SER A 466 13.54 10.99 11.16
CA SER A 466 12.72 12.14 10.78
C SER A 466 13.27 12.71 9.49
N ASN A 467 12.65 12.33 8.37
CA ASN A 467 13.11 12.61 7.01
C ASN A 467 13.33 14.13 6.84
N GLY A 468 14.59 14.54 6.74
CA GLY A 468 14.97 15.94 6.56
C GLY A 468 15.18 16.76 7.85
N ALA A 469 14.94 16.24 9.05
CA ALA A 469 15.19 16.98 10.30
C ALA A 469 16.69 17.23 10.53
N VAL A 470 17.11 18.50 10.60
CA VAL A 470 18.52 18.91 10.74
C VAL A 470 19.18 18.31 12.00
N GLY A 471 18.41 18.11 13.06
CA GLY A 471 18.84 17.46 14.31
C GLY A 471 19.43 16.05 14.17
N GLN A 472 19.05 15.31 13.11
CA GLN A 472 19.55 13.97 12.82
C GLN A 472 20.54 13.94 11.63
N ARG A 473 20.82 15.09 11.01
CA ARG A 473 21.74 15.20 9.87
C ARG A 473 23.20 15.31 10.34
N TRP A 474 24.06 14.67 9.56
CA TRP A 474 25.50 14.57 9.75
C TRP A 474 26.21 14.90 8.43
N GLU A 475 27.49 15.25 8.54
CA GLU A 475 28.37 15.58 7.42
C GLU A 475 29.68 14.81 7.57
N ARG A 476 30.12 14.17 6.48
CA ARG A 476 31.41 13.49 6.41
C ARG A 476 32.54 14.47 6.10
N PHE A 477 32.97 15.22 7.11
CA PHE A 477 34.09 16.17 7.00
C PHE A 477 35.43 15.44 7.13
N GLY A 478 35.91 14.86 6.03
CA GLY A 478 37.13 14.05 5.99
C GLY A 478 36.94 12.72 6.72
N ARG A 479 37.63 12.53 7.85
CA ARG A 479 37.41 11.39 8.77
C ARG A 479 36.49 11.74 9.96
N ALA A 480 36.10 12.99 10.14
CA ALA A 480 35.16 13.38 11.18
C ALA A 480 33.71 13.22 10.69
N ILE A 481 32.82 12.86 11.61
CA ILE A 481 31.37 12.85 11.39
C ILE A 481 30.81 14.03 12.20
N ARG A 482 30.48 15.13 11.51
CA ARG A 482 30.09 16.43 12.08
C ARG A 482 28.57 16.57 12.12
N SER A 483 28.01 17.12 13.18
CA SER A 483 26.56 17.39 13.26
C SER A 483 26.20 18.62 12.42
N GLN A 484 25.16 18.51 11.59
CA GLN A 484 24.64 19.64 10.82
C GLN A 484 23.85 20.63 11.69
N ASN A 485 23.17 20.15 12.72
CA ASN A 485 22.46 21.00 13.70
C ASN A 485 23.40 21.86 14.55
N ASN A 486 24.63 21.38 14.78
CA ASN A 486 25.68 22.17 15.40
C ASN A 486 27.04 21.75 14.83
N PRO A 487 27.56 22.45 13.81
CA PRO A 487 28.85 22.14 13.17
C PRO A 487 30.08 22.25 14.09
N THR A 488 29.93 22.69 15.35
CA THR A 488 31.02 22.60 16.34
C THR A 488 31.14 21.22 16.98
N LEU A 489 30.18 20.30 16.75
CA LEU A 489 30.12 18.98 17.39
C LEU A 489 30.40 17.84 16.40
N CYS A 490 31.22 16.89 16.84
CA CYS A 490 31.65 15.70 16.11
C CYS A 490 31.34 14.44 16.91
N LEU A 491 31.02 13.34 16.22
CA LEU A 491 30.85 12.01 16.80
C LEU A 491 32.17 11.50 17.40
N ALA A 492 32.15 11.04 18.65
CA ALA A 492 33.35 10.70 19.41
C ALA A 492 33.17 9.41 20.23
N ALA A 493 34.15 8.50 20.16
CA ALA A 493 34.19 7.35 21.07
C ALA A 493 34.77 7.78 22.42
N THR A 494 34.02 7.60 23.52
CA THR A 494 34.48 8.03 24.85
C THR A 494 35.62 7.18 25.41
N SER A 495 35.68 5.90 25.05
CA SER A 495 36.81 5.02 25.31
C SER A 495 36.82 3.79 24.38
N GLY A 496 37.90 3.00 24.42
CA GLY A 496 37.98 1.70 23.77
C GLY A 496 37.40 0.53 24.57
N LYS A 497 36.80 0.77 25.75
CA LYS A 497 36.13 -0.30 26.52
C LYS A 497 34.84 -0.70 25.81
N HIS A 498 34.63 -2.01 25.64
CA HIS A 498 33.38 -2.54 25.09
C HIS A 498 32.18 -2.08 25.93
N GLY A 499 31.16 -1.55 25.28
CA GLY A 499 29.97 -0.97 25.94
C GLY A 499 30.14 0.46 26.45
N SER A 500 31.28 1.13 26.25
CA SER A 500 31.41 2.56 26.58
C SER A 500 30.75 3.44 25.51
N ALA A 501 30.19 4.58 25.90
CA ALA A 501 29.35 5.40 25.02
C ALA A 501 30.11 5.97 23.80
N VAL A 502 29.40 6.04 22.67
CA VAL A 502 29.70 6.96 21.57
C VAL A 502 28.84 8.21 21.78
N GLY A 503 29.48 9.37 21.83
CA GLY A 503 28.86 10.65 22.15
C GLY A 503 29.12 11.71 21.10
N VAL A 504 28.69 12.94 21.39
CA VAL A 504 29.12 14.14 20.65
C VAL A 504 30.07 14.97 21.51
N GLN A 505 31.13 15.48 20.90
CA GLN A 505 32.12 16.36 21.53
C GLN A 505 32.49 17.49 20.60
N THR A 506 33.06 18.58 21.12
CA THR A 506 33.58 19.68 20.29
C THR A 506 34.63 19.15 19.31
N CYS A 507 34.43 19.39 18.01
CA CYS A 507 35.32 18.98 16.94
C CYS A 507 36.73 19.54 17.18
N ASN A 508 37.70 18.66 17.44
CA ASN A 508 39.09 19.00 17.74
C ASN A 508 40.11 18.19 16.93
N GLY A 509 39.64 17.30 16.05
CA GLY A 509 40.47 16.50 15.14
C GLY A 509 41.19 15.31 15.79
N THR A 510 40.97 15.04 17.08
CA THR A 510 41.54 13.88 17.78
C THR A 510 41.14 12.57 17.12
N THR A 511 41.99 11.54 17.27
CA THR A 511 41.76 10.20 16.69
C THR A 511 40.49 9.52 17.19
N GLU A 512 40.04 9.89 18.38
CA GLU A 512 38.82 9.48 19.06
C GLU A 512 37.55 10.00 18.35
N GLN A 513 37.68 11.08 17.57
CA GLN A 513 36.63 11.67 16.72
C GLN A 513 36.75 11.27 15.23
N GLN A 514 37.75 10.46 14.88
CA GLN A 514 37.98 10.01 13.51
C GLN A 514 37.40 8.61 13.29
N TRP A 515 36.68 8.46 12.19
CA TRP A 515 35.97 7.24 11.83
C TRP A 515 36.35 6.79 10.43
N VAL A 516 36.64 5.51 10.28
CA VAL A 516 36.67 4.82 8.99
C VAL A 516 35.24 4.34 8.74
N VAL A 517 34.63 4.84 7.67
CA VAL A 517 33.34 4.39 7.17
C VAL A 517 33.64 3.43 6.03
N GLY A 518 33.35 2.15 6.22
CA GLY A 518 33.69 1.09 5.27
C GLY A 518 32.85 -0.18 5.49
N PRO A 519 32.83 -1.10 4.52
CA PRO A 519 32.08 -2.35 4.65
C PRO A 519 32.62 -3.17 5.84
N PRO A 520 31.81 -4.07 6.42
CA PRO A 520 32.26 -4.96 7.46
C PRO A 520 33.47 -5.80 7.00
N PRO A 521 34.38 -6.17 7.91
CA PRO A 521 35.53 -7.00 7.57
C PRO A 521 35.07 -8.32 6.95
N THR A 522 35.65 -8.66 5.80
CA THR A 522 35.22 -9.79 4.97
C THR A 522 35.61 -11.15 5.57
N SER A 523 34.88 -11.59 6.60
CA SER A 523 34.66 -13.02 6.78
C SER A 523 33.80 -13.51 5.62
N ALA A 524 34.35 -14.39 4.78
CA ALA A 524 33.58 -15.02 3.70
C ALA A 524 32.26 -15.59 4.24
N PRO A 525 31.15 -15.55 3.49
CA PRO A 525 29.88 -16.08 3.96
C PRO A 525 30.05 -17.57 4.25
N SER A 526 30.12 -17.93 5.54
CA SER A 526 30.14 -19.33 5.94
C SER A 526 28.88 -19.98 5.39
N PRO A 527 28.96 -21.13 4.69
CA PRO A 527 27.77 -21.88 4.34
C PRO A 527 26.97 -22.16 5.61
N ALA A 528 25.66 -21.96 5.52
CA ALA A 528 24.77 -22.13 6.65
C ALA A 528 24.84 -23.59 7.14
N VAL A 529 25.34 -23.79 8.36
CA VAL A 529 25.45 -25.13 8.95
C VAL A 529 24.14 -25.52 9.62
N ARG A 530 23.89 -26.82 9.59
CA ARG A 530 22.77 -27.47 10.25
C ARG A 530 23.31 -28.46 11.26
N LEU A 531 22.83 -28.37 12.49
CA LEU A 531 23.32 -29.18 13.60
C LEU A 531 22.39 -30.37 13.79
N THR A 532 22.85 -31.56 13.44
CA THR A 532 22.12 -32.82 13.66
C THR A 532 22.46 -33.38 15.03
N ALA A 533 21.44 -33.80 15.79
CA ALA A 533 21.63 -34.46 17.07
C ALA A 533 22.16 -35.88 16.90
N LEU A 534 23.05 -36.29 17.80
CA LEU A 534 23.64 -37.62 17.86
C LEU A 534 23.16 -38.36 19.12
N ASP A 535 23.04 -39.68 19.05
CA ASP A 535 22.81 -40.54 20.21
C ASP A 535 24.11 -40.79 21.01
N ALA A 536 24.00 -41.55 22.11
CA ALA A 536 25.15 -41.89 22.96
C ALA A 536 26.20 -42.78 22.26
N ALA A 537 25.90 -43.35 21.09
CA ALA A 537 26.84 -44.09 20.24
C ALA A 537 27.41 -43.24 19.09
N GLY A 538 27.08 -41.94 19.04
CA GLY A 538 27.54 -41.01 18.00
C GLY A 538 26.76 -41.09 16.68
N LYS A 539 25.63 -41.80 16.63
CA LYS A 539 24.80 -41.95 15.42
C LYS A 539 23.74 -40.86 15.35
N ALA A 540 23.50 -40.33 14.15
CA ALA A 540 22.48 -39.31 13.93
C ALA A 540 21.07 -39.79 14.30
N THR A 541 20.35 -39.01 15.11
CA THR A 541 18.99 -39.33 15.59
C THR A 541 17.88 -38.91 14.61
N GLY A 542 18.22 -38.19 13.53
CA GLY A 542 17.27 -37.57 12.61
C GLY A 542 16.69 -36.24 13.09
N GLY A 543 17.05 -35.80 14.31
CA GLY A 543 16.70 -34.49 14.83
C GLY A 543 17.75 -33.42 14.48
N CYS A 544 17.30 -32.19 14.22
CA CYS A 544 18.12 -31.01 13.96
C CYS A 544 17.83 -29.91 14.99
N ALA A 545 18.85 -29.12 15.32
CA ALA A 545 18.70 -27.99 16.24
C ALA A 545 17.82 -26.88 15.64
N ASP A 546 16.68 -26.66 16.28
CA ASP A 546 15.63 -25.74 15.85
C ASP A 546 15.33 -24.71 16.93
N VAL A 547 14.85 -23.54 16.51
CA VAL A 547 14.41 -22.44 17.37
C VAL A 547 12.89 -22.39 17.35
N GLU A 548 12.24 -23.16 18.24
CA GLU A 548 10.79 -23.11 18.39
C GLU A 548 10.36 -21.91 19.25
N VAL A 549 9.47 -21.08 18.70
CA VAL A 549 8.80 -20.00 19.45
C VAL A 549 7.29 -20.20 19.39
N ARG A 550 6.76 -21.01 20.31
CA ARG A 550 5.32 -21.18 20.54
C ARG A 550 4.92 -20.81 21.97
N GLN A 551 3.77 -20.16 22.09
CA GLN A 551 2.90 -20.20 23.26
C GLN A 551 1.48 -20.52 22.74
N GLY A 552 1.16 -21.80 22.62
CA GLY A 552 -0.07 -22.24 21.95
C GLY A 552 -0.03 -22.02 20.43
N THR A 553 -1.14 -21.48 19.88
CA THR A 553 -1.43 -21.45 18.42
C THR A 553 -1.01 -20.18 17.70
N LYS A 554 -0.41 -19.18 18.37
CA LYS A 554 0.09 -17.95 17.70
C LYS A 554 1.61 -18.01 17.46
N PRO A 555 2.11 -17.64 16.27
CA PRO A 555 3.54 -17.48 16.03
C PRO A 555 4.05 -16.19 16.70
N TYR A 556 5.27 -16.25 17.24
CA TYR A 556 5.95 -15.07 17.79
C TYR A 556 6.76 -14.35 16.71
N ASN A 557 6.56 -13.04 16.60
CA ASN A 557 7.37 -12.08 15.83
C ASN A 557 8.46 -11.41 16.70
N ARG A 558 8.70 -11.89 17.92
CA ARG A 558 9.76 -11.46 18.84
C ARG A 558 10.39 -12.67 19.53
N PHE A 559 11.70 -12.65 19.74
CA PHE A 559 12.35 -13.58 20.66
C PHE A 559 12.07 -13.12 22.11
N ALA A 560 11.21 -13.82 22.83
CA ALA A 560 10.92 -13.50 24.23
C ALA A 560 12.13 -13.84 25.13
N TYR A 561 12.39 -13.02 26.15
CA TYR A 561 13.59 -12.98 27.00
C TYR A 561 13.79 -14.20 27.94
N GLU A 562 13.76 -15.42 27.43
CA GLU A 562 13.93 -16.66 28.22
C GLU A 562 14.98 -17.58 27.59
N GLU A 563 15.84 -18.18 28.43
CA GLU A 563 16.75 -19.26 28.04
C GLU A 563 15.93 -20.47 27.56
N ARG A 564 15.80 -20.67 26.23
CA ARG A 564 14.99 -21.78 25.68
C ARG A 564 15.87 -22.95 25.24
N PRO A 565 15.52 -24.20 25.62
CA PRO A 565 16.22 -25.38 25.13
C PRO A 565 16.11 -25.45 23.61
N ALA A 566 17.25 -25.62 22.92
CA ALA A 566 17.24 -25.95 21.51
C ALA A 566 16.59 -27.33 21.36
N GLN A 567 15.46 -27.40 20.68
CA GLN A 567 14.74 -28.65 20.50
C GLN A 567 15.26 -29.38 19.26
N THR A 568 15.30 -30.71 19.35
CA THR A 568 15.62 -31.59 18.22
C THR A 568 14.35 -31.86 17.43
N PHE A 569 13.99 -30.96 16.52
CA PHE A 569 12.90 -31.18 15.57
C PHE A 569 13.35 -32.09 14.42
N PRO A 570 12.44 -32.77 13.71
CA PRO A 570 12.79 -33.43 12.45
C PRO A 570 13.54 -32.46 11.53
N CYS A 571 14.60 -32.91 10.87
CA CYS A 571 15.37 -32.10 9.93
C CYS A 571 14.53 -31.76 8.69
N LEU A 572 13.83 -30.63 8.70
CA LEU A 572 13.03 -30.13 7.58
C LEU A 572 13.97 -29.49 6.53
N GLY A 573 13.59 -29.47 5.25
CA GLY A 573 14.50 -29.17 4.13
C GLY A 573 15.21 -27.79 4.16
N ALA A 574 15.93 -27.46 3.08
CA ALA A 574 16.73 -26.22 2.98
C ALA A 574 15.91 -24.92 3.08
N THR A 575 14.58 -25.00 3.09
CA THR A 575 13.64 -23.88 3.27
C THR A 575 13.42 -23.47 4.74
N ARG A 576 13.72 -24.33 5.73
CA ARG A 576 13.50 -23.98 7.15
C ARG A 576 14.69 -23.20 7.73
N LEU A 577 14.57 -21.86 7.72
CA LEU A 577 15.61 -20.95 8.20
C LEU A 577 15.90 -21.09 9.71
N ALA A 578 14.91 -21.43 10.54
CA ALA A 578 15.12 -21.69 11.99
C ALA A 578 16.07 -22.87 12.30
N GLN A 579 16.31 -23.78 11.34
CA GLN A 579 17.27 -24.90 11.49
C GLN A 579 18.66 -24.59 10.89
N GLN A 580 18.89 -23.35 10.45
CA GLN A 580 20.11 -22.92 9.77
C GLN A 580 20.86 -21.92 10.62
N TRP A 581 22.17 -22.15 10.76
CA TRP A 581 23.04 -21.36 11.60
C TRP A 581 24.25 -20.89 10.80
N ASN A 582 24.51 -19.59 10.78
CA ASN A 582 25.72 -19.03 10.17
C ASN A 582 26.82 -18.97 11.22
N LEU A 583 28.07 -19.29 10.84
CA LEU A 583 29.22 -19.01 11.70
C LEU A 583 29.48 -17.50 11.68
N GLY A 584 29.24 -16.84 12.80
CA GLY A 584 29.61 -15.46 13.04
C GLY A 584 31.13 -15.30 13.15
N PRO A 585 31.68 -14.12 12.85
CA PRO A 585 33.12 -13.87 12.92
C PRO A 585 33.69 -13.87 14.36
N ASP A 586 32.83 -13.92 15.39
CA ASP A 586 33.19 -14.19 16.79
C ASP A 586 33.30 -15.70 17.12
N GLY A 587 33.06 -16.57 16.13
CA GLY A 587 33.06 -18.03 16.28
C GLY A 587 31.75 -18.61 16.82
N ARG A 588 30.71 -17.81 17.05
CA ARG A 588 29.39 -18.30 17.49
C ARG A 588 28.51 -18.66 16.30
N LEU A 589 27.52 -19.52 16.55
CA LEU A 589 26.55 -19.92 15.52
C LEU A 589 25.29 -19.06 15.68
N VAL A 590 25.00 -18.23 14.69
CA VAL A 590 23.88 -17.26 14.66
C VAL A 590 22.72 -17.82 13.82
N ASN A 591 21.49 -17.77 14.32
CA ASN A 591 20.34 -18.33 13.59
C ASN A 591 19.94 -17.48 12.37
N ARG A 592 19.66 -18.12 11.22
CA ARG A 592 19.28 -17.40 9.99
C ARG A 592 17.87 -16.81 10.00
N GLN A 593 16.94 -17.38 10.77
CA GLN A 593 15.59 -16.83 10.92
C GLN A 593 15.54 -15.77 12.03
N PHE A 594 16.42 -15.87 13.01
CA PHE A 594 16.47 -14.99 14.17
C PHE A 594 17.91 -14.49 14.42
N PRO A 595 18.41 -13.46 13.71
CA PRO A 595 19.80 -13.02 13.80
C PRO A 595 20.28 -12.54 15.18
N ALA A 596 19.35 -12.27 16.11
CA ALA A 596 19.66 -11.96 17.51
C ALA A 596 19.94 -13.20 18.39
N ALA A 597 19.67 -14.41 17.87
CA ALA A 597 19.81 -15.67 18.60
C ALA A 597 21.09 -16.42 18.20
N CYS A 598 21.94 -16.66 19.19
CA CYS A 598 23.16 -17.43 19.10
C CYS A 598 22.99 -18.81 19.76
N LEU A 599 23.70 -19.82 19.27
CA LEU A 599 23.77 -21.12 19.91
C LEU A 599 24.62 -21.04 21.19
N GLY A 600 24.02 -21.38 22.33
CA GLY A 600 24.66 -21.40 23.64
C GLY A 600 24.61 -22.77 24.32
N ILE A 601 25.25 -22.87 25.48
CA ILE A 601 25.23 -24.07 26.34
C ILE A 601 24.98 -23.64 27.78
N THR A 602 23.91 -24.13 28.39
CA THR A 602 23.65 -23.86 29.82
C THR A 602 24.59 -24.68 30.70
N LYS A 603 25.22 -24.00 31.68
CA LYS A 603 25.97 -24.61 32.79
C LYS A 603 25.14 -24.74 34.07
N LYS A 604 23.85 -24.36 34.04
CA LYS A 604 22.96 -24.24 35.22
C LYS A 604 22.23 -25.54 35.59
N THR A 605 22.18 -26.54 34.70
CA THR A 605 21.52 -27.82 34.95
C THR A 605 22.41 -28.98 34.52
N THR A 606 22.29 -30.12 35.19
CA THR A 606 23.00 -31.36 34.83
C THR A 606 21.97 -32.34 34.24
N PRO A 607 22.16 -32.89 33.02
CA PRO A 607 23.26 -32.60 32.08
C PRO A 607 23.11 -31.22 31.41
N ASN A 608 24.24 -30.65 30.97
CA ASN A 608 24.30 -29.42 30.17
C ASN A 608 23.37 -29.54 28.94
N ARG A 609 22.66 -28.45 28.61
CA ARG A 609 21.78 -28.41 27.43
C ARG A 609 22.22 -27.34 26.44
N VAL A 610 22.12 -27.67 25.15
CA VAL A 610 22.20 -26.70 24.06
C VAL A 610 20.96 -25.80 24.13
N ILE A 611 21.17 -24.49 24.04
CA ILE A 611 20.11 -23.48 24.06
C ILE A 611 20.27 -22.52 22.89
N ALA A 612 19.20 -21.79 22.58
CA ALA A 612 19.32 -20.51 21.89
C ALA A 612 19.41 -19.41 22.97
N GLU A 613 20.51 -18.66 22.97
CA GLU A 613 20.77 -17.50 23.82
C GLU A 613 20.86 -16.22 22.97
N GLN A 614 20.86 -15.04 23.59
CA GLN A 614 21.08 -13.79 22.86
C GLN A 614 22.55 -13.67 22.43
N CYS A 615 22.79 -13.21 21.20
CA CYS A 615 24.12 -12.84 20.74
C CYS A 615 24.62 -11.56 21.45
N ALA A 616 25.29 -11.73 22.60
CA ALA A 616 25.99 -10.67 23.33
C ALA A 616 27.38 -10.38 22.74
#